data_AF-A0AA40IS11-F1
#
_entry.id   AF-A0AA40IS11-F1
#
_cell.length_a   1.000
_cell.length_b   1.000
_cell.length_c   1.000
_cell.angle_alpha   90.00
_cell.angle_beta   90.00
_cell.angle_gamma   90.00
#
_symmetry.space_group_name_H-M   'P 1'
#
loop_
_entity.id
_entity.type
_entity.pdbx_description
1 polymer ?
#
loop_
_entity_poly.entity_id
_entity_poly.type
_entity_poly.pdbx_seq_one_letter_code
_entity_poly.pdbx_strand_id
1 'polypeptide(L)'
;YNIPIKSVFQDTLHIKVQSFKDDISNNIIESFNKTFKSWYKGLKGFNSFDSANKLISVFIFHYNFIRNHSSLRGLTPAEVSGINYSVKAKNNWLLAA
;
A
#
# COMPACT_ATOMS: atom_id res chain seq x y z
N TYR A 1 -14.92 7.82 -17.08
CA TYR A 1 -13.49 8.14 -16.82
C TYR A 1 -12.57 8.16 -18.04
N ASN A 2 -13.04 7.94 -19.28
CA ASN A 2 -12.13 7.91 -20.44
C ASN A 2 -11.48 9.27 -20.78
N ILE A 3 -12.20 10.38 -20.60
CA ILE A 3 -11.72 11.74 -20.93
C ILE A 3 -10.66 12.22 -19.91
N PRO A 4 -10.87 12.14 -18.59
CA PRO A 4 -9.84 12.54 -17.62
C PRO A 4 -8.54 11.74 -17.74
N ILE A 5 -8.63 10.43 -17.98
CA ILE A 5 -7.44 9.57 -18.06
C ILE A 5 -6.61 9.91 -19.29
N LYS A 6 -7.23 10.13 -20.45
CA LYS A 6 -6.50 10.60 -21.64
C LYS A 6 -5.85 11.98 -21.47
N SER A 7 -6.46 12.85 -20.64
CA SER A 7 -5.93 14.19 -20.37
C SER A 7 -4.67 14.14 -19.50
N VAL A 8 -4.62 13.22 -18.53
CA VAL A 8 -3.50 13.10 -17.58
C VAL A 8 -2.42 12.14 -18.09
N PHE A 9 -2.81 11.07 -18.80
CA PHE A 9 -1.93 10.02 -19.29
C PHE A 9 -2.16 9.84 -20.80
N GLN A 10 -1.39 10.58 -21.61
CA GLN A 10 -1.58 10.64 -23.07
C GLN A 10 -1.37 9.29 -23.77
N ASP A 11 -0.42 8.47 -23.31
CA ASP A 11 -0.04 7.20 -23.95
C ASP A 11 -0.42 5.98 -23.11
N THR A 12 -1.59 5.99 -22.47
CA THR A 12 -2.02 4.88 -21.60
C THR A 12 -3.38 4.32 -22.01
N LEU A 13 -3.45 2.99 -22.13
CA LEU A 13 -4.69 2.29 -22.41
C LEU A 13 -5.48 2.11 -21.11
N HIS A 14 -6.60 2.82 -20.98
CA HIS A 14 -7.50 2.66 -19.84
C HIS A 14 -8.28 1.35 -19.95
N ILE A 15 -7.86 0.35 -19.17
CA ILE A 15 -8.57 -0.94 -19.08
C ILE A 15 -9.77 -0.76 -18.14
N LYS A 16 -10.98 -0.97 -18.67
CA LYS A 16 -12.22 -1.02 -17.88
C LYS A 16 -12.69 -2.46 -17.81
N VAL A 17 -12.69 -3.02 -16.61
CA VAL A 17 -13.33 -4.31 -16.32
C VAL A 17 -14.84 -4.11 -16.17
N GLN A 18 -15.63 -5.02 -16.75
CA GLN A 18 -17.10 -4.89 -16.81
C GLN A 18 -17.76 -5.45 -15.54
N SER A 19 -17.10 -6.36 -14.84
CA SER A 19 -17.63 -7.08 -13.68
C SER A 19 -16.58 -7.25 -12.59
N PHE A 20 -17.04 -7.26 -11.33
CA PHE A 20 -16.19 -7.59 -10.17
C PHE A 20 -15.65 -9.04 -10.20
N LYS A 21 -16.18 -9.89 -11.08
CA LYS A 21 -15.73 -11.28 -11.28
C LYS A 21 -14.61 -11.41 -12.32
N ASP A 22 -14.21 -10.33 -12.98
CA ASP A 22 -13.17 -10.37 -14.01
C ASP A 22 -11.77 -10.61 -13.39
N ASP A 23 -10.87 -11.23 -14.15
CA ASP A 23 -9.52 -11.67 -13.69
C ASP A 23 -8.63 -10.53 -13.14
N ILE A 24 -8.95 -9.27 -13.44
CA ILE A 24 -8.19 -8.10 -13.02
C ILE A 24 -9.10 -7.22 -12.14
N SER A 25 -9.17 -7.53 -10.84
CA SER A 25 -9.93 -6.70 -9.88
C SER A 25 -9.05 -5.60 -9.27
N ASN A 26 -9.61 -4.41 -9.10
CA ASN A 26 -8.94 -3.29 -8.41
C ASN A 26 -9.04 -3.41 -6.86
N ASN A 27 -9.67 -4.46 -6.34
CA ASN A 27 -9.96 -4.64 -4.92
C ASN A 27 -8.71 -4.56 -4.04
N ILE A 28 -7.58 -5.10 -4.53
CA ILE A 28 -6.30 -5.11 -3.78
C ILE A 28 -5.81 -3.68 -3.58
N ILE A 29 -5.72 -2.89 -4.65
CA ILE A 29 -5.25 -1.51 -4.57
C ILE A 29 -6.26 -0.61 -3.85
N GLU A 30 -7.57 -0.88 -3.97
CA GLU A 30 -8.58 -0.20 -3.18
C GLU A 30 -8.45 -0.46 -1.68
N SER A 31 -8.22 -1.72 -1.28
CA SER A 31 -8.02 -2.10 0.12
C SER A 31 -6.77 -1.44 0.72
N PHE A 32 -5.68 -1.43 -0.06
CA PHE A 32 -4.46 -0.71 0.28
C PHE A 32 -4.72 0.78 0.49
N ASN A 33 -5.34 1.45 -0.49
CA ASN A 33 -5.63 2.89 -0.43
C ASN A 33 -6.59 3.25 0.70
N LYS A 34 -7.60 2.41 0.99
CA LYS A 34 -8.49 2.58 2.15
C LYS A 34 -7.72 2.53 3.47
N THR A 35 -6.81 1.56 3.61
CA THR A 35 -5.93 1.46 4.79
C THR A 35 -5.07 2.71 4.92
N PHE A 36 -4.38 3.12 3.85
CA PHE A 36 -3.52 4.29 3.85
C PHE A 36 -4.29 5.56 4.23
N LYS A 37 -5.46 5.79 3.63
CA LYS A 37 -6.29 6.96 3.92
C LYS A 37 -6.75 6.99 5.37
N SER A 38 -7.13 5.84 5.94
CA SER A 38 -7.54 5.76 7.36
C SER A 38 -6.38 6.09 8.30
N TRP A 39 -5.17 5.61 8.00
CA TRP A 39 -3.99 5.91 8.81
C TRP A 39 -3.58 7.38 8.66
N TYR A 40 -3.52 7.89 7.43
CA TYR A 40 -3.19 9.27 7.11
C TYR A 40 -4.15 10.28 7.72
N LYS A 41 -5.46 9.98 7.80
CA LYS A 41 -6.48 10.89 8.37
C LYS A 41 -6.19 11.28 9.82
N GLY A 42 -5.47 10.45 10.57
CA GLY A 42 -5.05 10.76 11.94
C GLY A 42 -3.86 11.72 12.05
N LEU A 43 -3.20 12.03 10.94
CA LEU A 43 -1.96 12.83 10.90
C LEU A 43 -2.27 14.27 10.48
N LYS A 44 -1.54 15.24 11.04
CA LYS A 44 -1.73 16.68 10.78
C LYS A 44 -1.04 17.14 9.48
N GLY A 45 -1.30 16.43 8.38
CA GLY A 45 -0.74 16.72 7.06
C GLY A 45 0.77 16.48 6.97
N PHE A 46 1.35 16.82 5.82
CA PHE A 46 2.75 16.49 5.53
C PHE A 46 3.73 17.65 5.75
N ASN A 47 3.30 18.91 5.80
CA ASN A 47 4.13 20.12 5.92
C ASN A 47 5.10 20.42 4.74
N SER A 48 5.79 19.41 4.18
CA SER A 48 6.70 19.55 3.04
C SER A 48 6.72 18.26 2.20
N PHE A 49 7.31 18.32 0.99
CA PHE A 49 7.47 17.14 0.14
C PHE A 49 8.39 16.08 0.74
N ASP A 50 9.48 16.49 1.39
CA ASP A 50 10.42 15.58 2.04
C ASP A 50 9.78 14.82 3.21
N SER A 51 9.07 15.55 4.07
CA SER A 51 8.30 14.92 5.15
C SER A 51 7.13 14.08 4.65
N ALA A 52 6.54 14.41 3.48
CA ALA A 52 5.57 13.54 2.83
C ALA A 52 6.19 12.19 2.45
N ASN A 53 7.34 12.20 1.77
CA ASN A 53 8.05 10.99 1.39
C ASN A 53 8.43 10.16 2.61
N LYS A 54 9.00 10.77 3.65
CA LYS A 54 9.33 10.06 4.90
C LYS A 54 8.13 9.36 5.50
N LEU A 55 7.01 10.07 5.62
CA LEU A 55 5.79 9.56 6.23
C LEU A 55 5.16 8.42 5.38
N ILE A 56 5.15 8.57 4.07
CA ILE A 56 4.70 7.52 3.13
C ILE A 56 5.64 6.31 3.19
N SER A 57 6.96 6.50 3.23
CA SER A 57 7.94 5.42 3.35
C SER A 57 7.75 4.62 4.64
N VAL A 58 7.50 5.30 5.77
CA VAL A 58 7.19 4.64 7.05
C VAL A 58 5.93 3.78 6.93
N PHE A 59 4.88 4.30 6.29
CA PHE A 59 3.65 3.53 6.06
C PHE A 59 3.90 2.28 5.21
N ILE A 60 4.57 2.45 4.05
CA ILE A 60 4.87 1.35 3.12
C ILE A 60 5.70 0.28 3.83
N PHE A 61 6.71 0.70 4.59
CA PHE A 61 7.54 -0.21 5.37
C PHE A 61 6.71 -0.99 6.40
N HIS A 62 5.91 -0.30 7.21
CA HIS A 62 5.06 -0.93 8.20
C HIS A 62 4.05 -1.91 7.56
N TYR A 63 3.40 -1.51 6.46
CA TYR A 63 2.40 -2.33 5.77
C TYR A 63 3.00 -3.62 5.19
N ASN A 64 4.19 -3.53 4.59
CA ASN A 64 4.82 -4.66 3.87
C ASN A 64 5.64 -5.58 4.76
N PHE A 65 6.25 -5.09 5.84
CA PHE A 65 7.24 -5.84 6.62
C PHE A 65 6.85 -6.09 8.08
N ILE A 66 5.91 -5.33 8.64
CA ILE A 66 5.54 -5.45 10.07
C ILE A 66 4.11 -5.97 10.23
N ARG A 67 3.16 -5.35 9.51
CA ARG A 67 1.73 -5.64 9.66
C ARG A 67 1.39 -7.01 9.09
N ASN A 68 0.83 -7.87 9.94
CA ASN A 68 0.23 -9.13 9.52
C ASN A 68 -1.15 -8.89 8.89
N HIS A 69 -1.48 -9.63 7.83
CA HIS A 69 -2.75 -9.49 7.13
C HIS A 69 -3.57 -10.77 7.21
N SER A 70 -4.83 -10.68 7.61
CA SER A 70 -5.72 -11.84 7.70
C SER A 70 -5.96 -12.51 6.34
N SER A 71 -6.05 -11.72 5.27
CA SER A 71 -6.13 -12.21 3.88
C SER A 71 -4.91 -13.01 3.45
N LEU A 72 -3.77 -12.83 4.13
CA LEU A 72 -2.51 -13.53 3.89
C LEU A 72 -2.22 -14.57 4.98
N ARG A 73 -3.25 -15.13 5.63
CA ARG A 73 -3.11 -16.12 6.71
C ARG A 73 -2.25 -15.63 7.88
N GLY A 74 -2.27 -14.34 8.15
CA GLY A 74 -1.49 -13.72 9.23
C GLY A 74 -0.03 -13.43 8.86
N LEU A 75 0.35 -13.55 7.59
CA LEU A 75 1.67 -13.17 7.09
C LEU A 75 1.69 -11.71 6.60
N THR A 76 2.89 -11.18 6.46
CA THR A 76 3.15 -9.89 5.80
C THR A 76 3.30 -10.07 4.28
N PRO A 77 3.11 -9.01 3.48
CA PRO A 77 3.38 -9.05 2.05
C PRO A 77 4.82 -9.45 1.72
N ALA A 78 5.80 -9.02 2.50
CA ALA A 78 7.20 -9.40 2.34
C ALA A 78 7.41 -10.92 2.54
N GLU A 79 6.82 -11.50 3.59
CA GLU A 79 6.88 -12.95 3.85
C GLU A 79 6.23 -13.76 2.72
N VAL A 80 5.06 -13.33 2.22
CA VAL A 80 4.40 -13.96 1.08
C VAL A 80 5.23 -13.84 -0.20
N SER A 81 6.03 -12.78 -0.33
CA SER A 81 6.96 -12.58 -1.46
C SER A 81 8.25 -13.40 -1.33
N GLY A 82 8.40 -14.23 -0.29
CA GLY A 82 9.55 -15.11 -0.07
C GLY A 82 10.68 -14.51 0.77
N ILE A 83 10.49 -13.31 1.34
CA ILE A 83 11.46 -12.73 2.27
C ILE A 83 11.33 -13.45 3.61
N ASN A 84 12.45 -13.98 4.11
CA ASN A 84 12.50 -14.64 5.41
C ASN A 84 13.34 -13.82 6.38
N TYR A 85 12.76 -13.41 7.50
CA TYR A 85 13.46 -12.71 8.58
C TYR A 85 13.08 -13.34 9.94
N SER A 86 13.99 -13.29 10.90
CA SER A 86 13.69 -13.80 12.24
C SER A 86 12.66 -12.92 12.96
N VAL A 87 11.84 -13.52 13.82
CA VAL A 87 10.89 -12.78 14.68
C VAL A 87 11.60 -11.71 15.51
N LYS A 88 12.84 -11.98 15.93
CA LYS A 88 13.69 -11.03 16.66
C LYS A 88 14.07 -9.82 15.81
N ALA A 89 14.39 -10.02 14.53
CA ALA A 89 14.67 -8.92 13.59
C ALA A 89 13.42 -8.06 13.36
N LYS A 90 12.25 -8.69 13.16
CA LYS A 90 10.96 -8.00 12.99
C LYS A 90 10.61 -7.12 14.20
N ASN A 91 10.80 -7.66 15.42
CA ASN A 91 10.51 -6.94 16.66
C ASN A 91 11.49 -5.81 16.93
N ASN A 92 12.77 -5.97 16.55
CA ASN A 92 13.77 -4.93 16.71
C ASN A 92 13.57 -3.72 15.78
N TRP A 93 12.86 -3.89 14.66
CA TRP A 93 12.58 -2.78 13.74
C TRP A 93 11.65 -1.70 14.33
N LEU A 94 10.88 -2.04 15.37
CA LEU A 94 10.08 -1.05 16.12
C LEU A 94 10.91 -0.25 17.14
N LEU A 95 12.14 -0.69 17.45
CA LEU A 95 13.00 -0.10 18.49
C LEU A 95 14.05 0.87 17.93
N ALA A 96 14.24 0.90 16.60
CA ALA A 96 15.23 1.75 15.93
C ALA A 96 14.61 3.02 15.30
N ALA A 97 13.33 3.30 15.57
CA ALA A 97 12.60 4.47 15.09
C ALA A 97 12.52 5.56 16.17
#